data_AF-A0A6J2PEN5-F1
#
_entry.id   AF-A0A6J2PEN5-F1
#
_cell.length_a   1.000
_cell.length_b   1.000
_cell.length_c   1.000
_cell.angle_alpha   90.00
_cell.angle_beta   90.00
_cell.angle_gamma   90.00
#
_symmetry.space_group_name_H-M   'P 1'
#
loop_
_entity.id
_entity.type
_entity.pdbx_description
1 polymer ?
#
loop_
_entity_poly.entity_id
_entity_poly.type
_entity_poly.pdbx_seq_one_letter_code
_entity_poly.pdbx_strand_id
1 'polypeptide(L)'
;MDLQSARNETVKEDEGGNRGGGKAAVKRRHEEEEEQTSSTKVLDHSVKVASHYNSLQEVGLAARSRSRIFFMRNFNNWLKSILIGEVLEQVRGAGPQQVSVLDLGCGKGGDLLKWRRGGIHHLVCADIAAVSVDQCQSRYEDMKKKSHVNEKIFSAQFINADCTKV
;
A
#
# COMPACT_ATOMS: atom_id res chain seq x y z
N MET A 1 31.98 38.48 -5.51
CA MET A 1 33.42 38.16 -5.45
C MET A 1 33.97 38.98 -4.33
N ASP A 2 34.37 38.34 -3.23
CA ASP A 2 35.52 38.75 -2.42
C ASP A 2 35.90 37.59 -1.51
N LEU A 3 37.14 37.14 -1.70
CA LEU A 3 37.85 36.14 -0.91
C LEU A 3 38.58 36.84 0.24
N GLN A 4 38.67 36.17 1.39
CA GLN A 4 39.86 36.06 2.27
C GLN A 4 39.52 34.99 3.34
N SER A 5 40.11 33.79 3.28
CA SER A 5 41.36 33.35 3.96
C SER A 5 41.25 33.27 5.50
N ALA A 6 41.73 32.30 6.27
CA ALA A 6 42.22 30.92 6.14
C ALA A 6 42.55 30.43 7.57
N ARG A 7 42.42 29.11 7.81
CA ARG A 7 43.17 28.25 8.76
C ARG A 7 43.07 28.47 10.29
N ASN A 8 42.67 27.40 10.99
CA ASN A 8 43.58 26.70 11.92
C ASN A 8 43.11 25.26 12.20
N GLU A 9 43.97 24.29 11.91
CA GLU A 9 43.92 22.91 12.41
C GLU A 9 44.86 22.81 13.63
N THR A 10 44.51 21.99 14.63
CA THR A 10 45.48 21.12 15.31
C THR A 10 44.77 20.09 16.19
N VAL A 11 45.02 18.82 15.87
CA VAL A 11 44.79 17.63 16.69
C VAL A 11 46.06 17.36 17.52
N LYS A 12 45.90 16.92 18.77
CA LYS A 12 46.93 16.19 19.54
C LYS A 12 46.29 15.15 20.48
N GLU A 13 46.67 13.89 20.27
CA GLU A 13 46.70 12.78 21.25
C GLU A 13 47.87 13.06 22.25
N ASP A 14 48.10 12.46 23.43
CA ASP A 14 47.82 11.12 23.99
C ASP A 14 48.17 11.10 25.51
N GLU A 15 47.86 9.96 26.17
CA GLU A 15 48.46 9.31 27.35
C GLU A 15 47.93 9.53 28.81
N GLY A 16 47.45 8.41 29.38
CA GLY A 16 48.16 7.75 30.50
C GLY A 16 47.48 7.67 31.89
N GLY A 17 47.11 6.45 32.34
CA GLY A 17 46.82 6.18 33.77
C GLY A 17 46.22 4.80 34.10
N ASN A 18 47.08 3.79 34.32
CA ASN A 18 46.75 2.44 34.83
C ASN A 18 47.09 2.32 36.33
N ARG A 19 46.25 1.64 37.15
CA ARG A 19 46.65 0.60 38.14
C ARG A 19 45.53 0.10 39.07
N GLY A 20 45.50 -1.23 39.23
CA GLY A 20 44.94 -1.98 40.38
C GLY A 20 43.79 -2.91 39.97
N GLY A 21 43.87 -4.25 39.95
CA GLY A 21 44.77 -5.19 40.62
C GLY A 21 44.01 -5.98 41.69
N GLY A 22 43.36 -7.09 41.32
CA GLY A 22 42.71 -8.01 42.27
C GLY A 22 42.09 -9.25 41.59
N LYS A 23 42.78 -10.39 41.67
CA LYS A 23 42.26 -11.71 41.25
C LYS A 23 41.42 -12.32 42.37
N ALA A 24 40.25 -12.87 42.05
CA ALA A 24 39.58 -13.87 42.86
C ALA A 24 38.93 -14.93 41.96
N ALA A 25 39.30 -16.19 42.19
CA ALA A 25 38.80 -17.35 41.47
C ALA A 25 37.36 -17.66 41.86
N VAL A 26 36.46 -17.84 40.89
CA VAL A 26 35.10 -18.33 41.13
C VAL A 26 34.75 -19.40 40.09
N LYS A 27 34.87 -20.66 40.55
CA LYS A 27 33.96 -21.79 40.38
C LYS A 27 32.99 -21.72 39.17
N ARG A 28 33.28 -22.52 38.13
CA ARG A 28 32.34 -22.83 37.02
C ARG A 28 31.03 -23.37 37.60
N ARG A 29 29.96 -22.57 37.53
CA ARG A 29 28.57 -23.02 37.66
C ARG A 29 28.07 -23.33 36.26
N HIS A 30 27.51 -24.53 36.11
CA HIS A 30 26.75 -24.95 34.95
C HIS A 30 25.42 -24.19 35.04
N GLU A 31 25.27 -23.12 34.27
CA GLU A 31 23.98 -22.46 34.09
C GLU A 31 23.27 -23.21 32.96
N GLU A 32 22.14 -23.80 33.32
CA GLU A 32 21.20 -24.45 32.42
C GLU A 32 20.85 -23.47 31.31
N GLU A 33 21.00 -23.91 30.06
CA GLU A 33 20.50 -23.19 28.89
C GLU A 33 19.00 -22.99 29.08
N GLU A 34 18.59 -21.82 29.58
CA GLU A 34 17.25 -21.33 29.33
C GLU A 34 17.13 -21.22 27.81
N GLU A 35 16.45 -22.22 27.25
CA GLU A 35 15.92 -22.22 25.91
C GLU A 35 14.99 -21.01 25.80
N GLN A 36 15.57 -19.83 25.57
CA GLN A 36 14.88 -18.73 24.93
C GLN A 36 14.58 -19.23 23.53
N THR A 37 13.51 -20.02 23.42
CA THR A 37 12.70 -20.04 22.23
C THR A 37 12.30 -18.59 22.01
N SER A 38 13.14 -17.86 21.29
CA SER A 38 12.75 -16.61 20.67
C SER A 38 11.65 -17.03 19.72
N SER A 39 10.42 -17.02 20.23
CA SER A 39 9.22 -16.98 19.43
C SER A 39 9.31 -15.63 18.73
N THR A 40 10.17 -15.56 17.71
CA THR A 40 10.22 -14.51 16.74
C THR A 40 8.82 -14.55 16.17
N LYS A 41 7.94 -13.71 16.73
CA LYS A 41 6.58 -13.56 16.25
C LYS A 41 6.74 -13.18 14.80
N VAL A 42 6.56 -14.15 13.91
CA VAL A 42 6.53 -13.92 12.48
C VAL A 42 5.35 -12.98 12.31
N LEU A 43 5.64 -11.68 12.26
CA LEU A 43 4.65 -10.66 11.95
C LEU A 43 4.09 -11.05 10.59
N ASP A 44 2.88 -11.59 10.62
CA ASP A 44 2.13 -12.09 9.48
C ASP A 44 2.28 -11.11 8.32
N HIS A 45 2.86 -11.56 7.21
CA HIS A 45 3.22 -10.69 6.09
C HIS A 45 2.01 -9.90 5.58
N SER A 46 0.82 -10.52 5.64
CA SER A 46 -0.48 -9.89 5.39
C SER A 46 -0.69 -8.62 6.23
N VAL A 47 -0.37 -8.66 7.52
CA VAL A 47 -0.50 -7.50 8.43
C VAL A 47 0.47 -6.39 8.03
N LYS A 48 1.70 -6.72 7.63
CA LYS A 48 2.67 -5.72 7.15
C LYS A 48 2.18 -5.03 5.87
N VAL A 49 1.66 -5.79 4.91
CA VAL A 49 1.12 -5.26 3.65
C VAL A 49 -0.09 -4.36 3.92
N ALA A 50 -1.05 -4.82 4.72
CA ALA A 50 -2.22 -4.03 5.10
C ALA A 50 -1.82 -2.71 5.77
N SER A 51 -0.89 -2.77 6.74
CA SER A 51 -0.40 -1.61 7.46
C SER A 51 0.32 -0.60 6.55
N HIS A 52 1.12 -1.08 5.60
CA HIS A 52 1.80 -0.22 4.63
C HIS A 52 0.78 0.60 3.83
N TYR A 53 -0.22 -0.04 3.22
CA TYR A 53 -1.22 0.66 2.42
C TYR A 53 -2.12 1.57 3.26
N ASN A 54 -2.49 1.15 4.48
CA ASN A 54 -3.26 1.98 5.41
C ASN A 54 -2.53 3.27 5.81
N SER A 55 -1.19 3.25 5.88
CA SER A 55 -0.38 4.43 6.21
C SER A 55 -0.23 5.45 5.07
N LEU A 56 -0.57 5.07 3.82
CA LEU A 56 -0.39 5.94 2.66
C LEU A 56 -1.46 7.05 2.61
N GLN A 57 -1.02 8.28 2.86
CA GLN A 57 -1.87 9.47 2.78
C GLN A 57 -2.41 9.73 1.37
N GLU A 58 -3.63 10.25 1.29
CA GLU A 58 -4.22 10.72 0.04
C GLU A 58 -3.83 12.18 -0.24
N VAL A 59 -2.99 12.39 -1.25
CA VAL A 59 -2.43 13.71 -1.60
C VAL A 59 -3.23 14.47 -2.69
N GLY A 60 -4.32 13.87 -3.19
CA GLY A 60 -5.17 14.47 -4.21
C GLY A 60 -4.58 14.52 -5.64
N LEU A 61 -5.34 15.08 -6.57
CA LEU A 61 -5.00 15.13 -8.01
C LEU A 61 -3.84 16.09 -8.32
N ALA A 62 -3.82 17.26 -7.69
CA ALA A 62 -2.80 18.28 -7.94
C ALA A 62 -1.40 17.83 -7.49
N ALA A 63 -1.27 17.11 -6.37
CA ALA A 63 0.02 16.54 -5.98
C ALA A 63 0.41 15.37 -6.90
N ARG A 64 -0.55 14.55 -7.34
CA ARG A 64 -0.31 13.48 -8.30
C ARG A 64 0.23 14.01 -9.63
N SER A 65 -0.26 15.13 -10.16
CA SER A 65 0.21 15.67 -11.44
C SER A 65 1.68 16.09 -11.41
N ARG A 66 2.22 16.41 -10.23
CA ARG A 66 3.63 16.81 -10.04
C ARG A 66 4.60 15.66 -9.80
N SER A 67 4.13 14.41 -9.72
CA SER A 67 5.03 13.29 -9.41
C SER A 67 5.86 12.87 -10.62
N ARG A 68 7.08 12.36 -10.39
CA ARG A 68 7.97 11.79 -11.42
C ARG A 68 7.32 10.74 -12.33
N ILE A 69 6.37 9.96 -11.80
CA ILE A 69 5.71 8.86 -12.53
C ILE A 69 4.33 9.24 -13.11
N PHE A 70 4.03 10.54 -13.25
CA PHE A 70 2.72 11.01 -13.70
C PHE A 70 2.30 10.37 -15.03
N PHE A 71 3.15 10.44 -16.05
CA PHE A 71 2.87 9.88 -17.37
C PHE A 71 2.74 8.35 -17.35
N MET A 72 3.60 7.65 -16.58
CA MET A 72 3.49 6.20 -16.42
C MET A 72 2.16 5.79 -15.78
N ARG A 73 1.65 6.52 -14.78
CA ARG A 73 0.33 6.24 -14.21
C ARG A 73 -0.79 6.48 -15.21
N ASN A 74 -0.67 7.50 -16.07
CA ASN A 74 -1.65 7.73 -17.13
C ASN A 74 -1.63 6.61 -18.16
N PHE A 75 -0.45 6.17 -18.58
CA PHE A 75 -0.28 5.02 -19.47
C PHE A 75 -0.87 3.74 -18.87
N ASN A 76 -0.56 3.43 -17.61
CA ASN A 76 -1.13 2.26 -16.92
C ASN A 76 -2.66 2.35 -16.80
N ASN A 77 -3.21 3.55 -16.54
CA ASN A 77 -4.65 3.76 -16.53
C ASN A 77 -5.28 3.58 -17.92
N TRP A 78 -4.62 4.04 -18.97
CA TRP A 78 -5.06 3.84 -20.34
C TRP A 78 -5.08 2.34 -20.69
N LEU A 79 -3.99 1.63 -20.44
CA LEU A 79 -3.89 0.18 -20.69
C LEU A 79 -5.00 -0.60 -19.97
N LYS A 80 -5.25 -0.29 -18.70
CA LYS A 80 -6.36 -0.90 -17.94
C LYS A 80 -7.73 -0.59 -18.57
N SER A 81 -7.92 0.61 -19.12
CA SER A 81 -9.19 1.00 -19.76
C SER A 81 -9.43 0.20 -21.04
N ILE A 82 -8.39 0.00 -21.85
CA ILE A 82 -8.47 -0.81 -23.08
C ILE A 82 -8.76 -2.27 -22.71
N LEU A 83 -7.99 -2.86 -21.79
CA LEU A 83 -8.14 -4.25 -21.37
C LEU A 83 -9.54 -4.53 -20.79
N ILE A 84 -10.04 -3.65 -19.90
CA ILE A 84 -11.38 -3.80 -19.32
C ILE A 84 -12.45 -3.74 -20.42
N GLY A 85 -12.31 -2.80 -21.37
CA GLY A 85 -13.26 -2.67 -22.48
C GLY A 85 -13.33 -3.93 -23.33
N GLU A 86 -12.17 -4.46 -23.73
CA GLU A 86 -12.06 -5.67 -24.55
C GLU A 86 -12.67 -6.89 -23.86
N VAL A 87 -12.33 -7.11 -22.58
CA VAL A 87 -12.88 -8.24 -21.81
C VAL A 87 -14.39 -8.11 -21.64
N LEU A 88 -14.91 -6.91 -21.39
CA LEU A 88 -16.36 -6.69 -21.27
C LEU A 88 -17.10 -6.97 -22.59
N GLU A 89 -16.51 -6.62 -23.73
CA GLU A 89 -17.06 -6.93 -25.05
C GLU A 89 -17.11 -8.44 -25.29
N GLN A 90 -16.02 -9.15 -24.99
CA GLN A 90 -15.97 -10.61 -25.09
C GLN A 90 -17.00 -11.29 -24.18
N VAL A 91 -17.09 -10.86 -22.91
CA VAL A 91 -18.06 -11.41 -21.95
C VAL A 91 -19.49 -11.19 -22.44
N ARG A 92 -19.83 -10.01 -22.97
CA ARG A 92 -21.17 -9.75 -23.51
C ARG A 92 -21.47 -10.55 -24.76
N GLY A 93 -20.48 -10.73 -25.64
CA GLY A 93 -20.59 -11.57 -26.83
C GLY A 93 -20.92 -13.03 -26.48
N ALA A 94 -20.51 -13.50 -25.30
CA ALA A 94 -20.82 -14.84 -24.80
C ALA A 94 -22.25 -15.00 -24.23
N GLY A 95 -23.06 -13.93 -24.14
CA GLY A 95 -24.48 -14.00 -23.79
C GLY A 95 -24.96 -13.24 -22.53
N PRO A 96 -24.16 -13.04 -21.46
CA PRO A 96 -24.59 -12.28 -20.29
C PRO A 96 -24.96 -10.82 -20.59
N GLN A 97 -26.22 -10.47 -20.37
CA GLN A 97 -26.71 -9.09 -20.49
C GLN A 97 -26.40 -8.23 -19.24
N GLN A 98 -26.27 -8.88 -18.08
CA GLN A 98 -25.95 -8.23 -16.81
C GLN A 98 -24.62 -8.78 -16.28
N VAL A 99 -23.56 -7.98 -16.41
CA VAL A 99 -22.21 -8.38 -16.00
C VAL A 99 -21.98 -8.02 -14.54
N SER A 100 -21.56 -9.00 -13.74
CA SER A 100 -21.07 -8.79 -12.37
C SER A 100 -19.56 -8.98 -12.34
N VAL A 101 -18.85 -8.12 -11.61
CA VAL A 101 -17.38 -8.09 -11.58
C VAL A 101 -16.87 -8.20 -10.15
N LEU A 102 -15.80 -8.97 -9.97
CA LEU A 102 -14.99 -9.01 -8.75
C LEU A 102 -13.66 -8.29 -9.02
N ASP A 103 -13.40 -7.20 -8.30
CA ASP A 103 -12.18 -6.40 -8.34
C ASP A 103 -11.32 -6.71 -7.11
N LEU A 104 -10.36 -7.62 -7.28
CA LEU A 104 -9.42 -8.07 -6.25
C LEU A 104 -8.22 -7.12 -6.17
N GLY A 105 -7.91 -6.65 -4.96
CA GLY A 105 -6.89 -5.62 -4.77
C GLY A 105 -7.36 -4.27 -5.32
N CYS A 106 -8.64 -3.94 -5.11
CA CYS A 106 -9.28 -2.75 -5.69
C CYS A 106 -8.61 -1.44 -5.24
N GLY A 107 -7.81 -1.49 -4.17
CA GLY A 107 -7.17 -0.35 -3.55
C GLY A 107 -8.19 0.75 -3.28
N LYS A 108 -7.81 1.99 -3.59
CA LYS A 108 -8.62 3.21 -3.37
C LYS A 108 -9.67 3.46 -4.47
N GLY A 109 -10.08 2.43 -5.22
CA GLY A 109 -11.06 2.56 -6.29
C GLY A 109 -10.57 3.33 -7.53
N GLY A 110 -9.39 2.97 -8.05
CA GLY A 110 -8.81 3.59 -9.25
C GLY A 110 -9.53 3.24 -10.55
N ASP A 111 -10.28 2.14 -10.56
CA ASP A 111 -10.94 1.58 -11.74
C ASP A 111 -12.47 1.75 -11.74
N LEU A 112 -13.05 2.32 -10.68
CA LEU A 112 -14.51 2.59 -10.55
C LEU A 112 -15.10 3.31 -11.77
N LEU A 113 -14.41 4.33 -12.30
CA LEU A 113 -14.89 5.05 -13.48
C LEU A 113 -14.82 4.19 -14.75
N LYS A 114 -13.86 3.26 -14.84
CA LYS A 114 -13.77 2.31 -15.96
C LYS A 114 -14.94 1.34 -15.92
N TRP A 115 -15.25 0.81 -14.74
CA TRP A 115 -16.42 -0.03 -14.51
C TRP A 115 -17.74 0.69 -14.79
N ARG A 116 -17.86 1.97 -14.42
CA ARG A 116 -19.04 2.80 -14.73
C ARG A 116 -19.23 2.95 -16.23
N ARG A 117 -18.17 3.33 -16.95
CA ARG A 117 -18.21 3.47 -18.42
C ARG A 117 -18.42 2.14 -19.12
N GLY A 118 -17.94 1.06 -18.51
CA GLY A 118 -18.19 -0.30 -18.94
C GLY A 118 -19.64 -0.72 -18.83
N GLY A 119 -20.48 -0.04 -18.03
CA GLY A 119 -21.90 -0.35 -17.90
C GLY A 119 -22.18 -1.72 -17.29
N ILE A 120 -21.39 -2.11 -16.28
CA ILE A 120 -21.63 -3.36 -15.53
C ILE A 120 -22.88 -3.22 -14.63
N HIS A 121 -23.39 -4.35 -14.14
CA HIS A 121 -24.55 -4.38 -13.26
C HIS A 121 -24.16 -4.32 -11.77
N HIS A 122 -23.16 -5.10 -11.37
CA HIS A 122 -22.72 -5.21 -9.98
C HIS A 122 -21.19 -5.29 -9.87
N LEU A 123 -20.63 -4.70 -8.83
CA LEU A 123 -19.21 -4.72 -8.52
C LEU A 123 -18.96 -5.16 -7.08
N VAL A 124 -18.10 -6.15 -6.88
CA VAL A 124 -17.53 -6.49 -5.57
C VAL A 124 -16.10 -6.01 -5.55
N CYS A 125 -15.77 -5.11 -4.64
CA CYS A 125 -14.42 -4.58 -4.41
C CYS A 125 -13.84 -5.22 -3.15
N ALA A 126 -12.73 -5.93 -3.28
CA ALA A 126 -12.04 -6.56 -2.15
C ALA A 126 -10.58 -6.10 -2.07
N ASP A 127 -10.12 -5.74 -0.86
CA ASP A 127 -8.73 -5.39 -0.62
C ASP A 127 -8.33 -5.69 0.83
N ILE A 128 -7.04 -5.99 1.04
CA ILE A 128 -6.48 -6.31 2.35
C ILE A 128 -6.40 -5.08 3.27
N ALA A 129 -6.28 -3.88 2.70
CA ALA A 129 -6.12 -2.63 3.45
C ALA A 129 -7.47 -1.94 3.67
N ALA A 130 -7.98 -1.97 4.91
CA ALA A 130 -9.29 -1.43 5.27
C ALA A 130 -9.45 0.05 4.87
N VAL A 131 -8.42 0.88 5.07
CA VAL A 131 -8.45 2.30 4.69
C VAL A 131 -8.61 2.47 3.17
N SER A 132 -7.99 1.59 2.38
CA SER A 132 -8.15 1.60 0.92
C SER A 132 -9.59 1.25 0.52
N VAL A 133 -10.18 0.26 1.18
CA VAL A 133 -11.59 -0.14 0.97
C VAL A 133 -12.55 1.00 1.32
N ASP A 134 -12.37 1.66 2.47
CA ASP A 134 -13.19 2.80 2.88
C ASP A 134 -13.09 3.97 1.90
N GLN A 135 -11.89 4.23 1.38
CA GLN A 135 -11.66 5.25 0.35
C GLN A 135 -12.32 4.87 -0.99
N CYS A 136 -12.27 3.58 -1.36
CA CYS A 136 -12.96 3.06 -2.53
C CYS A 136 -14.47 3.25 -2.42
N GLN A 137 -15.06 2.89 -1.27
CA GLN A 137 -16.47 3.06 -0.97
C GLN A 137 -16.88 4.54 -1.02
N SER A 138 -16.12 5.42 -0.36
CA SER A 138 -16.37 6.87 -0.37
C SER A 138 -16.36 7.43 -1.79
N ARG A 139 -15.38 7.03 -2.61
CA ARG A 139 -15.29 7.45 -4.01
C ARG A 139 -16.47 6.94 -4.85
N TYR A 140 -16.94 5.72 -4.62
CA TYR A 140 -18.12 5.18 -5.28
C TYR A 140 -19.38 5.97 -4.90
N GLU A 141 -19.58 6.27 -3.62
CA GLU A 141 -20.73 7.04 -3.15
C GLU A 141 -20.73 8.47 -3.71
N ASP A 142 -19.57 9.13 -3.77
CA ASP A 142 -19.44 10.44 -4.42
C ASP A 142 -19.76 10.37 -5.92
N MET A 143 -19.30 9.31 -6.59
CA MET A 143 -19.59 9.06 -7.99
C MET A 143 -21.09 8.83 -8.23
N LYS A 144 -21.77 8.14 -7.31
CA LYS A 144 -23.20 7.85 -7.31
C LYS A 144 -24.04 9.09 -7.06
N LYS A 145 -23.68 9.92 -6.07
CA LYS A 145 -24.37 11.19 -5.75
C LYS A 145 -24.33 12.18 -6.91
N LYS A 146 -23.26 12.15 -7.72
CA LYS A 146 -23.09 13.02 -8.90
C LYS A 146 -23.78 12.48 -10.16
N SER A 147 -24.28 11.24 -10.14
CA SER A 147 -25.01 10.68 -11.28
C SER A 147 -26.40 11.30 -11.40
N HIS A 148 -26.81 11.61 -12.62
CA HIS A 148 -28.18 12.05 -12.89
C HIS A 148 -29.18 10.91 -12.67
N VAL A 149 -30.45 11.25 -12.43
CA VAL A 149 -31.54 10.28 -12.17
C VAL A 149 -31.66 9.22 -13.28
N ASN A 150 -31.31 9.58 -14.51
CA ASN A 150 -31.38 8.69 -15.68
C ASN A 150 -30.08 7.91 -15.94
N GLU A 151 -29.01 8.18 -15.19
CA GLU A 151 -27.74 7.44 -15.32
C GLU A 151 -27.71 6.26 -14.36
N LYS A 152 -27.91 5.06 -14.90
CA LYS A 152 -27.80 3.82 -14.13
C LYS A 152 -26.34 3.55 -13.77
N ILE A 153 -26.01 3.67 -12.49
CA ILE A 153 -24.75 3.22 -11.92
C ILE A 153 -24.90 1.79 -11.37
N PHE A 154 -23.85 0.98 -11.49
CA PHE A 154 -23.82 -0.36 -10.92
C PHE A 154 -24.02 -0.34 -9.40
N SER A 155 -24.60 -1.39 -8.83
CA SER A 155 -24.57 -1.60 -7.38
C SER A 155 -23.19 -2.10 -6.95
N ALA A 156 -22.76 -1.79 -5.72
CA ALA A 156 -21.42 -2.16 -5.24
C ALA A 156 -21.43 -2.75 -3.83
N GLN A 157 -20.51 -3.69 -3.58
CA GLN A 157 -20.17 -4.23 -2.27
C GLN A 157 -18.66 -4.04 -2.01
N PHE A 158 -18.30 -3.73 -0.77
CA PHE A 158 -16.92 -3.46 -0.36
C PHE A 158 -16.52 -4.42 0.76
N ILE A 159 -15.42 -5.14 0.59
CA ILE A 159 -14.98 -6.20 1.49
C ILE A 159 -13.53 -5.96 1.88
N ASN A 160 -13.26 -5.81 3.18
CA ASN A 160 -11.90 -5.90 3.69
C ASN A 160 -11.57 -7.38 3.93
N ALA A 161 -10.65 -7.94 3.15
CA ALA A 161 -10.26 -9.34 3.27
C ALA A 161 -8.85 -9.57 2.73
N ASP A 162 -8.12 -10.46 3.40
CA ASP A 162 -6.95 -11.09 2.79
C ASP A 162 -7.42 -12.17 1.81
N CYS A 163 -7.47 -11.81 0.52
CA CYS A 163 -7.94 -12.71 -0.54
C CYS A 163 -6.97 -13.86 -0.85
N THR A 164 -5.85 -13.98 -0.12
CA THR A 164 -4.90 -15.10 -0.24
C THR A 164 -5.12 -16.17 0.82
N LYS A 165 -5.91 -15.89 1.85
CA LYS A 165 -6.26 -16.83 2.92
C LYS A 165 -7.65 -17.40 2.64
N VAL A 166 -7.68 -18.69 2.31
CA VAL A 166 -8.91 -19.48 2.12
C VAL A 166 -9.19 -20.28 3.38
#